data_AF-A0A6N9IV59-F1
#
_entry.id   AF-A0A6N9IV59-F1
#
_cell.length_a   1.000
_cell.length_b   1.000
_cell.length_c   1.000
_cell.angle_alpha   90.00
_cell.angle_beta   90.00
_cell.angle_gamma   90.00
#
_symmetry.space_group_name_H-M   'P 1'
#
loop_
_entity.id
_entity.type
_entity.pdbx_description
1 polymer ?
#
loop_
_entity_poly.entity_id
_entity_poly.type
_entity_poly.pdbx_seq_one_letter_code
_entity_poly.pdbx_strand_id
1 'polypeptide(L)'
;MTTKPLKVVMIRRGSKQVSNVPTENLITFIRKKALLGSDELSGDGKSWIRVDSHYQLRKFFLNSKNSESSESMADTLNPTDSDLALPPEGLKDDLERMAGLLKEINE
;
A
#
# COMPACT_ATOMS: atom_id res chain seq x y z
N MET A 1 0.78 23.09 -18.53
CA MET A 1 1.79 22.25 -19.20
C MET A 1 1.18 20.87 -19.41
N THR A 2 1.08 20.41 -20.65
CA THR A 2 0.52 19.10 -20.99
C THR A 2 1.57 18.02 -20.72
N THR A 3 1.48 17.35 -19.58
CA THR A 3 2.31 16.18 -19.28
C THR A 3 1.79 15.01 -20.11
N LYS A 4 2.50 14.69 -21.19
CA LYS A 4 2.22 13.44 -21.92
C LYS A 4 2.46 12.27 -20.97
N PRO A 5 1.52 11.31 -20.86
CA PRO A 5 1.72 10.15 -20.01
C PRO A 5 2.92 9.35 -20.54
N LEU A 6 3.86 9.05 -19.64
CA LEU A 6 5.02 8.24 -19.98
C LEU A 6 4.57 6.80 -20.22
N LYS A 7 4.93 6.28 -21.39
CA LYS A 7 4.62 4.88 -21.77
C LYS A 7 5.52 3.89 -21.04
N VAL A 8 6.74 4.32 -20.72
CA VAL A 8 7.76 3.52 -20.07
C VAL A 8 8.42 4.30 -18.94
N VAL A 9 8.84 3.58 -17.91
CA VAL A 9 9.46 4.11 -16.70
C VAL A 9 10.68 3.26 -16.34
N MET A 10 11.50 3.81 -15.46
CA MET A 10 12.63 3.12 -14.85
C MET A 10 12.27 2.76 -13.42
N ILE A 11 12.74 1.61 -12.97
CA ILE A 11 12.53 1.12 -11.60
C ILE A 11 13.89 0.75 -11.02
N ARG A 12 14.14 1.08 -9.76
CA ARG A 12 15.33 0.62 -9.05
C ARG A 12 15.00 0.12 -7.65
N ARG A 13 15.82 -0.81 -7.18
CA ARG A 13 15.81 -1.36 -5.83
C ARG A 13 17.25 -1.36 -5.33
N GLY A 14 17.59 -0.35 -4.52
CA GLY A 14 18.98 -0.11 -4.11
C GLY A 14 19.88 0.10 -5.33
N SER A 15 20.88 -0.77 -5.49
CA SER A 15 21.83 -0.72 -6.61
C SER A 15 21.36 -1.40 -7.90
N LYS A 16 20.24 -2.15 -7.86
CA LYS A 16 19.68 -2.82 -9.04
C LYS A 16 18.70 -1.90 -9.74
N GLN A 17 18.85 -1.73 -11.05
CA GLN A 17 17.98 -0.89 -11.86
C GLN A 17 17.49 -1.65 -13.09
N VAL A 18 16.21 -1.47 -13.40
CA VAL A 18 15.52 -1.99 -14.59
C VAL A 18 14.99 -0.79 -15.37
N SER A 19 15.45 -0.64 -16.61
CA SER A 19 14.93 0.35 -17.54
C SER A 19 13.81 -0.22 -18.40
N ASN A 20 13.07 0.67 -19.07
CA ASN A 20 12.06 0.29 -20.07
C ASN A 20 10.89 -0.55 -19.53
N VAL A 21 10.42 -0.24 -18.32
CA VAL A 21 9.26 -0.90 -17.74
C VAL A 21 7.98 -0.26 -18.27
N PRO A 22 7.05 -1.00 -18.91
CA PRO A 22 5.79 -0.44 -19.38
C PRO A 22 4.90 0.02 -18.22
N THR A 23 4.39 1.24 -18.31
CA THR A 23 3.53 1.83 -17.26
C THR A 23 2.24 1.02 -17.04
N GLU A 24 1.71 0.43 -18.11
CA GLU A 24 0.50 -0.41 -18.10
C GLU A 24 0.66 -1.66 -17.21
N ASN A 25 1.89 -2.18 -17.08
CA ASN A 25 2.17 -3.39 -16.31
C ASN A 25 2.48 -3.13 -14.84
N LEU A 26 2.66 -1.87 -14.43
CA LEU A 26 3.04 -1.52 -13.05
C LEU A 26 2.02 -2.06 -12.03
N ILE A 27 0.73 -1.90 -12.31
CA ILE A 27 -0.34 -2.39 -11.42
C ILE A 27 -0.26 -3.91 -11.27
N THR A 28 -0.04 -4.62 -12.36
CA THR A 28 0.10 -6.08 -12.36
C THR A 28 1.34 -6.51 -11.57
N PHE A 29 2.46 -5.80 -11.69
CA PHE A 29 3.67 -6.09 -10.92
C PHE A 29 3.49 -5.85 -9.42
N ILE A 30 2.74 -4.82 -9.04
CA ILE A 30 2.39 -4.57 -7.62
C ILE A 30 1.51 -5.71 -7.10
N ARG A 31 0.44 -6.07 -7.82
CA ARG A 31 -0.47 -7.16 -7.43
C ARG A 31 0.23 -8.52 -7.32
N LYS A 32 1.18 -8.80 -8.21
CA LYS A 32 2.01 -10.02 -8.18
C LYS A 32 3.15 -9.97 -7.14
N LYS A 33 3.21 -8.94 -6.29
CA LYS A 33 4.29 -8.69 -5.33
C LYS A 33 5.70 -8.65 -5.97
N ALA A 34 5.78 -8.40 -7.28
CA ALA A 34 7.05 -8.25 -8.00
C ALA A 34 7.66 -6.85 -7.78
N LEU A 35 6.80 -5.84 -7.75
CA LEU A 35 7.15 -4.46 -7.41
C LEU A 35 6.74 -4.18 -5.95
N LEU A 36 7.72 -3.84 -5.12
CA LEU A 36 7.52 -3.54 -3.71
C LEU A 36 7.33 -2.05 -3.49
N GLY A 37 6.65 -1.68 -2.41
CA GLY A 37 6.42 -0.27 -2.08
C GLY A 37 7.70 0.51 -1.84
N SER A 38 8.73 -0.17 -1.32
CA SER A 38 10.08 0.36 -1.11
C SER A 38 10.87 0.61 -2.38
N ASP A 39 10.42 0.07 -3.52
CA ASP A 39 11.10 0.29 -4.79
C ASP A 39 10.94 1.75 -5.21
N GLU A 40 11.83 2.20 -6.08
CA GLU A 40 11.82 3.56 -6.60
C GLU A 40 11.49 3.56 -8.09
N LEU A 41 10.68 4.52 -8.50
CA LEU A 41 10.21 4.75 -9.86
C LEU A 41 10.76 6.09 -10.36
N SER A 42 11.18 6.12 -11.61
CA SER A 42 11.57 7.35 -12.30
C SER A 42 11.07 7.37 -13.74
N GLY A 43 10.56 8.52 -14.17
CA GLY A 43 10.17 8.74 -15.55
C GLY A 43 11.29 9.27 -16.45
N ASP A 44 12.29 9.91 -15.83
CA ASP A 44 13.34 10.68 -16.50
C ASP A 44 14.76 10.21 -16.13
N GLY A 45 14.87 9.23 -15.24
CA GLY A 45 16.13 8.72 -14.68
C GLY A 45 16.79 9.65 -13.65
N LYS A 46 16.20 10.81 -13.38
CA LYS A 46 16.77 11.84 -12.49
C LYS A 46 15.98 11.93 -11.19
N SER A 47 14.66 12.00 -11.30
CA SER A 47 13.75 12.06 -10.17
C SER A 47 13.27 10.66 -9.81
N TRP A 48 13.64 10.20 -8.63
CA TRP A 48 13.28 8.89 -8.10
C TRP A 48 12.32 9.06 -6.95
N ILE A 49 11.20 8.35 -7.01
CA ILE A 49 10.16 8.39 -5.99
C ILE A 49 9.80 6.97 -5.59
N ARG A 50 9.50 6.75 -4.31
CA ARG A 50 9.03 5.43 -3.88
C ARG A 50 7.70 5.10 -4.51
N VAL A 51 7.54 3.85 -4.96
CA VAL A 51 6.32 3.41 -5.64
C VAL A 51 5.10 3.50 -4.69
N ASP A 52 5.29 3.21 -3.40
CA ASP A 52 4.23 3.37 -2.38
C ASP A 52 3.81 4.83 -2.11
N SER A 53 4.67 5.78 -2.45
CA SER A 53 4.46 7.21 -2.24
C SER A 53 3.89 7.89 -3.49
N HIS A 54 3.93 7.20 -4.64
CA HIS A 54 3.42 7.74 -5.88
C HIS A 54 1.88 7.88 -5.83
N TYR A 55 1.39 9.07 -6.22
CA TYR A 55 -0.02 9.45 -6.11
C TYR A 55 -0.98 8.42 -6.71
N GLN A 56 -0.67 7.86 -7.88
CA GLN A 56 -1.55 6.89 -8.53
C GLN A 56 -1.35 5.46 -8.04
N LEU A 57 -0.16 5.09 -7.57
CA LEU A 57 0.19 3.70 -7.27
C LEU A 57 -0.03 3.34 -5.79
N ARG A 58 0.03 4.32 -4.88
CA ARG A 58 -0.12 4.11 -3.44
C ARG A 58 -1.37 3.31 -3.04
N LYS A 59 -2.48 3.50 -3.75
CA LYS A 59 -3.75 2.80 -3.52
C LYS A 59 -3.65 1.28 -3.68
N PHE A 60 -2.75 0.81 -4.54
CA PHE A 60 -2.56 -0.63 -4.76
C PHE A 60 -1.73 -1.29 -3.67
N PHE A 61 -0.94 -0.52 -2.90
CA PHE A 61 -0.18 -1.04 -1.75
C PHE A 61 -1.02 -1.08 -0.46
N LEU A 62 -1.95 -0.13 -0.30
CA LEU A 62 -2.88 -0.10 0.83
C LEU A 62 -3.79 -1.33 0.85
N ASN A 63 -4.36 -1.70 -0.29
CA ASN A 63 -5.23 -2.87 -0.40
C ASN A 63 -4.48 -4.20 -0.36
N SER A 64 -3.17 -4.21 -0.67
CA SER A 64 -2.37 -5.44 -0.64
C SER A 64 -2.08 -5.93 0.78
N LYS A 65 -2.18 -5.09 1.81
CA LYS A 65 -2.09 -5.54 3.21
C LYS A 65 -3.31 -6.33 3.66
N ASN A 66 -4.43 -6.23 2.94
CA ASN A 66 -5.64 -6.98 3.21
C ASN A 66 -5.81 -8.21 2.31
N SER A 67 -4.96 -8.40 1.30
CA SER A 67 -5.08 -9.53 0.34
C SER A 67 -4.53 -10.87 0.87
N GLU A 68 -4.56 -11.06 2.18
CA GLU A 68 -4.48 -12.38 2.81
C GLU A 68 -5.83 -12.75 3.45
N SER A 69 -6.86 -11.91 3.31
CA SER A 69 -8.22 -12.21 3.76
C SER A 69 -9.28 -11.44 2.96
N SER A 70 -10.24 -12.20 2.44
CA SER A 70 -11.52 -11.75 1.87
C SER A 70 -11.51 -11.27 0.42
N GLU A 71 -12.01 -12.16 -0.44
CA GLU A 71 -13.13 -11.83 -1.30
C GLU A 71 -14.20 -11.09 -0.48
N SER A 72 -14.41 -9.81 -0.76
CA SER A 72 -15.76 -9.23 -0.68
C SER A 72 -15.79 -7.92 -1.45
N MET A 73 -16.80 -7.83 -2.31
CA MET A 73 -17.21 -6.64 -3.02
C MET A 73 -17.87 -5.67 -2.04
N ALA A 74 -17.45 -4.41 -2.03
CA ALA A 74 -18.24 -3.21 -1.67
C ALA A 74 -17.31 -2.01 -1.85
N ASP A 75 -17.34 -1.33 -2.99
CA ASP A 75 -18.25 -0.22 -3.30
C ASP A 75 -17.98 1.04 -2.48
N THR A 76 -17.44 2.04 -3.20
CA THR A 76 -17.64 3.49 -3.07
C THR A 76 -17.49 4.16 -1.70
N LEU A 77 -16.49 5.05 -1.58
CA LEU A 77 -16.61 6.50 -1.31
C LEU A 77 -15.27 7.08 -0.79
N ASN A 78 -14.70 8.02 -1.54
CA ASN A 78 -13.91 9.14 -0.99
C ASN A 78 -14.96 10.18 -0.51
N PRO A 79 -14.77 11.01 0.55
CA PRO A 79 -13.63 11.93 0.61
C PRO A 79 -13.18 12.41 2.02
N THR A 80 -12.02 13.09 2.02
CA THR A 80 -11.62 14.22 2.88
C THR A 80 -11.55 14.10 4.42
N ASP A 81 -10.50 14.77 4.90
CA ASP A 81 -10.28 15.36 6.22
C ASP A 81 -9.57 14.53 7.29
N SER A 82 -8.41 15.08 7.64
CA SER A 82 -7.64 14.86 8.84
C SER A 82 -8.54 14.86 10.07
N ASP A 83 -8.57 13.75 10.79
CA ASP A 83 -8.65 13.86 12.25
C ASP A 83 -8.00 12.66 12.92
N LEU A 84 -7.27 12.97 13.98
CA LEU A 84 -6.53 12.04 14.82
C LEU A 84 -7.53 11.05 15.43
N ALA A 85 -7.48 9.79 15.00
CA ALA A 85 -8.24 8.72 15.63
C ALA A 85 -7.70 8.49 17.05
N LEU A 86 -8.27 9.22 18.02
CA LEU A 86 -8.28 8.81 19.42
C LEU A 86 -8.83 7.37 19.46
N PRO A 87 -8.13 6.41 20.10
CA PRO A 87 -8.68 5.07 20.24
C PRO A 87 -10.01 5.16 21.02
N PRO A 88 -11.05 4.42 20.63
CA PRO A 88 -12.32 4.44 21.33
C PRO A 88 -12.10 4.06 22.81
N GLU A 89 -12.53 4.93 23.72
CA GLU A 89 -12.56 4.65 25.16
C GLU A 89 -13.42 3.39 25.37
N GLY A 90 -12.76 2.28 25.70
CA GLY A 90 -13.38 0.97 25.86
C GLY A 90 -12.55 -0.19 25.31
N LEU A 91 -11.68 0.06 24.32
CA LEU A 91 -10.88 -1.02 23.70
C LEU A 91 -9.89 -1.68 24.69
N LYS A 92 -9.39 -0.92 25.67
CA LYS A 92 -8.45 -1.41 26.68
C LYS A 92 -9.11 -2.38 27.64
N ASP A 93 -10.32 -2.05 28.08
CA ASP A 93 -11.09 -2.84 29.04
C ASP A 93 -11.55 -4.16 28.40
N ASP A 94 -11.94 -4.12 27.13
CA ASP A 94 -12.30 -5.31 26.35
C ASP A 94 -11.10 -6.24 26.16
N LEU A 95 -9.92 -5.68 25.87
CA LEU A 95 -8.70 -6.46 25.71
C LEU A 95 -8.23 -7.11 27.02
N GLU A 96 -8.36 -6.41 28.14
CA GLU A 96 -8.03 -6.93 29.47
C GLU A 96 -8.98 -8.07 29.89
N ARG A 97 -10.28 -7.94 29.59
CA ARG A 97 -11.26 -9.02 29.79
C ARG A 97 -10.93 -10.27 28.98
N MET A 98 -10.57 -10.11 27.70
CA MET A 98 -10.22 -11.24 26.85
C MET A 98 -8.91 -11.93 27.30
N ALA A 99 -7.93 -11.16 27.80
CA ALA A 99 -6.70 -11.71 28.35
C ALA A 99 -6.96 -12.59 29.58
N GLY A 100 -7.94 -12.22 30.43
CA GLY A 100 -8.36 -13.03 31.57
C GLY A 100 -8.93 -14.39 31.15
N LEU A 101 -9.80 -14.43 30.14
CA LEU A 101 -10.40 -15.66 29.62
C LEU A 101 -9.37 -16.62 29.03
N LEU A 102 -8.36 -16.09 28.33
CA LEU A 102 -7.27 -16.92 27.79
C LEU A 102 -6.39 -17.54 28.88
N LYS A 103 -6.27 -16.87 30.03
CA LYS A 103 -5.49 -17.38 31.17
C LYS A 103 -6.19 -18.58 31.84
N GLU A 104 -7.52 -18.58 31.88
CA GLU A 104 -8.35 -19.67 32.43
C GLU A 104 -8.29 -20.95 31.58
N ILE A 105 -8.03 -20.84 30.28
CA ILE A 105 -7.92 -22.00 29.37
C ILE A 105 -6.60 -22.77 29.57
N ASN A 106 -5.57 -22.11 30.13
CA ASN A 106 -4.23 -22.66 30.28
C ASN A 106 -3.93 -23.23 31.69
N GLU A 107 -4.93 -23.27 32.59
CA GLU A 107 -4.94 -24.05 33.83
C GLU A 107 -5.62 -25.41 33.61
#